data_AF-A0A919CHV4-F1
#
_entry.id   AF-A0A919CHV4-F1
#
_cell.length_a   1.000
_cell.length_b   1.000
_cell.length_c   1.000
_cell.angle_alpha   90.00
_cell.angle_beta   90.00
_cell.angle_gamma   90.00
#
_symmetry.space_group_name_H-M   'P 1'
#
loop_
_entity.id
_entity.type
_entity.pdbx_description
1 polymer ?
#
loop_
_entity_poly.entity_id
_entity_poly.type
_entity_poly.pdbx_seq_one_letter_code
_entity_poly.pdbx_strand_id
1 'polypeptide(L)'
;MEIMSDIFVGVHVEVLSAPGGEDVNGYSMARSLLGAESLYGGDMSGGDATVWSSFKSDANGFIRIIVFDRGMTARQAGRLVQRLLDMEGYRMLAIRALPAARQVMSAALTLEPQLSAVMRRLKTAGTLTAREQALDRITELSTRVEELSAEHASAFSGARAYARVVERRTEEVREEIVAGHQRYTNFLMRALAPAMATCDAAERRVNELSERVARSASLLNAMVDFEQSRQNQAVLASLANSAQRQLRLQQAVEGFSIFAISYYAVGVLKYIFDALDHLPPGFDSNFLTGVSAPVVFGLVYLSVRIMRRRIHRLTSGSD
;
A
#
# COMPACT_ATOMS: atom_id res chain seq x y z
N MET A 1 5.65 -12.22 -34.16
CA MET A 1 5.13 -13.22 -33.21
C MET A 1 3.89 -12.63 -32.55
N GLU A 2 2.88 -12.38 -33.38
CA GLU A 2 1.70 -11.55 -33.05
C GLU A 2 0.47 -12.13 -33.75
N ILE A 3 0.38 -13.48 -33.77
CA ILE A 3 -0.72 -14.24 -34.39
C ILE A 3 -1.26 -15.27 -33.38
N MET A 4 -1.35 -14.87 -32.11
CA MET A 4 -1.96 -15.70 -31.05
C MET A 4 -3.03 -14.93 -30.24
N SER A 5 -3.38 -13.70 -30.65
CA SER A 5 -4.39 -12.92 -29.94
C SER A 5 -5.82 -13.35 -30.26
N ASP A 6 -6.10 -13.98 -31.42
CA ASP A 6 -7.48 -14.21 -31.90
C ASP A 6 -7.80 -15.62 -32.45
N ILE A 7 -6.97 -16.63 -32.22
CA ILE A 7 -7.35 -18.01 -32.62
C ILE A 7 -8.03 -18.68 -31.43
N PHE A 8 -9.37 -18.62 -31.40
CA PHE A 8 -10.14 -19.61 -30.64
C PHE A 8 -9.90 -20.96 -31.31
N VAL A 9 -9.06 -21.78 -30.67
CA VAL A 9 -8.93 -23.18 -31.02
C VAL A 9 -10.25 -23.83 -30.64
N GLY A 10 -11.03 -24.25 -31.63
CA GLY A 10 -12.29 -24.95 -31.38
C GLY A 10 -12.01 -26.38 -30.90
N VAL A 11 -13.04 -27.05 -30.38
CA VAL A 11 -12.95 -28.47 -30.00
C VAL A 11 -13.95 -29.24 -30.84
N HIS A 12 -13.47 -30.28 -31.52
CA HIS A 12 -14.31 -31.16 -32.33
C HIS A 12 -14.29 -32.55 -31.70
N VAL A 13 -15.46 -33.00 -31.24
CA VAL A 13 -15.64 -34.31 -30.61
C VAL A 13 -16.40 -35.22 -31.57
N GLU A 14 -15.80 -36.35 -31.93
CA GLU A 14 -16.43 -37.39 -32.75
C GLU A 14 -16.72 -38.60 -31.87
N VAL A 15 -17.98 -39.03 -31.81
CA VAL A 15 -18.40 -40.22 -31.07
C VAL A 15 -18.66 -41.34 -32.07
N LEU A 16 -17.89 -42.42 -31.93
CA LEU A 16 -17.90 -43.57 -32.82
C LEU A 16 -18.23 -44.83 -32.01
N SER A 17 -18.85 -45.83 -32.63
CA SER A 17 -18.94 -47.15 -32.01
C SER A 17 -17.55 -47.76 -31.85
N ALA A 18 -17.27 -48.39 -30.71
CA ALA A 18 -16.00 -49.05 -30.49
C ALA A 18 -15.71 -50.10 -31.58
N PRO A 19 -14.50 -50.13 -32.15
CA PRO A 19 -14.16 -51.13 -33.15
C PRO A 19 -14.15 -52.52 -32.50
N GLY A 20 -14.71 -53.51 -33.21
CA GLY A 20 -14.58 -54.92 -32.82
C GLY A 20 -13.20 -55.48 -33.20
N GLY A 21 -12.83 -56.63 -32.62
CA GLY A 21 -11.58 -57.33 -32.95
C GLY A 21 -10.43 -57.02 -32.00
N GLU A 22 -9.19 -57.01 -32.52
CA GLU A 22 -7.96 -56.82 -31.72
C GLU A 22 -7.78 -55.37 -31.21
N ASP A 23 -8.41 -54.37 -31.84
CA ASP A 23 -8.34 -52.97 -31.42
C ASP A 23 -9.42 -52.63 -30.37
N VAL A 24 -9.44 -53.37 -29.26
CA VAL A 24 -10.49 -53.28 -28.21
C VAL A 24 -10.72 -51.85 -27.69
N ASN A 25 -9.68 -51.03 -27.71
CA ASN A 25 -9.69 -49.65 -27.19
C ASN A 25 -9.75 -48.59 -28.31
N GLY A 26 -9.85 -49.00 -29.58
CA GLY A 26 -9.91 -48.12 -30.75
C GLY A 26 -8.66 -47.26 -30.99
N TYR A 27 -7.53 -47.59 -30.38
CA TYR A 27 -6.31 -46.78 -30.46
C TYR A 27 -5.79 -46.71 -31.90
N SER A 28 -5.75 -47.84 -32.62
CA SER A 28 -5.24 -47.88 -33.99
C SER A 28 -6.11 -47.06 -34.95
N MET A 29 -7.43 -47.15 -34.76
CA MET A 29 -8.42 -46.38 -35.52
C MET A 29 -8.31 -44.89 -35.22
N ALA A 30 -8.28 -44.48 -33.94
CA ALA A 30 -8.10 -43.07 -33.58
C ALA A 30 -6.78 -42.50 -34.11
N ARG A 31 -5.72 -43.32 -34.13
CA ARG A 31 -4.40 -42.89 -34.63
C ARG A 31 -4.46 -42.57 -36.12
N SER A 32 -5.15 -43.41 -36.89
CA SER A 32 -5.39 -43.19 -38.31
C SER A 32 -6.25 -41.95 -38.54
N LEU A 33 -7.37 -41.80 -37.82
CA LEU A 33 -8.29 -40.66 -37.96
C LEU A 33 -7.65 -39.33 -37.60
N LEU A 34 -6.81 -39.29 -36.56
CA LEU A 34 -6.14 -38.09 -36.07
C LEU A 34 -4.82 -37.80 -36.80
N GLY A 35 -4.31 -38.74 -37.60
CA GLY A 35 -3.04 -38.59 -38.32
C GLY A 35 -1.85 -38.31 -37.40
N ALA A 36 -1.85 -38.85 -36.18
CA ALA A 36 -0.85 -38.57 -35.15
C ALA A 36 -0.07 -39.83 -34.76
N GLU A 37 1.21 -39.68 -34.38
CA GLU A 37 2.02 -40.83 -33.93
C GLU A 37 1.73 -41.24 -32.49
N SER A 38 1.30 -40.31 -31.65
CA SER A 38 1.01 -40.52 -30.23
C SER A 38 -0.34 -39.92 -29.90
N LEU A 39 -1.13 -40.67 -29.12
CA LEU A 39 -2.40 -40.24 -28.58
C LEU A 39 -2.37 -40.27 -27.06
N TYR A 40 -3.23 -39.46 -26.48
CA TYR A 40 -3.39 -39.27 -25.06
C TYR A 40 -4.84 -39.53 -24.72
N GLY A 41 -5.07 -40.39 -23.73
CA GLY A 41 -6.38 -40.99 -23.57
C GLY A 41 -6.40 -42.19 -22.65
N GLY A 42 -7.60 -42.68 -22.46
CA GLY A 42 -7.89 -43.79 -21.57
C GLY A 42 -9.37 -44.11 -21.54
N ASP A 43 -9.70 -45.12 -20.74
CA ASP A 43 -11.08 -45.49 -20.49
C ASP A 43 -11.72 -44.47 -19.53
N MET A 44 -12.94 -44.06 -19.83
CA MET A 44 -13.68 -43.05 -19.07
C MET A 44 -15.09 -43.57 -18.78
N SER A 45 -15.80 -42.86 -17.89
CA SER A 45 -17.17 -43.19 -17.50
C SER A 45 -17.35 -44.58 -16.87
N GLY A 46 -16.28 -45.19 -16.34
CA GLY A 46 -16.31 -46.53 -15.75
C GLY A 46 -16.12 -47.67 -16.77
N GLY A 47 -15.43 -47.40 -17.88
CA GLY A 47 -15.13 -48.40 -18.93
C GLY A 47 -16.10 -48.38 -20.12
N ASP A 48 -17.22 -47.65 -20.01
CA ASP A 48 -18.24 -47.55 -21.06
C ASP A 48 -17.79 -46.70 -22.26
N ALA A 49 -16.65 -46.01 -22.17
CA ALA A 49 -16.08 -45.27 -23.28
C ALA A 49 -14.55 -45.25 -23.23
N THR A 50 -13.91 -45.20 -24.39
CA THR A 50 -12.48 -44.90 -24.50
C THR A 50 -12.30 -43.59 -25.26
N VAL A 51 -11.50 -42.67 -24.72
CA VAL A 51 -11.30 -41.32 -25.27
C VAL A 51 -9.86 -41.15 -25.71
N TRP A 52 -9.64 -40.59 -26.90
CA TRP A 52 -8.32 -40.30 -27.45
C TRP A 52 -8.25 -38.90 -28.05
N SER A 53 -7.14 -38.22 -27.81
CA SER A 53 -6.79 -36.96 -28.48
C SER A 53 -5.29 -36.91 -28.76
N SER A 54 -4.90 -36.26 -29.86
CA SER A 54 -3.50 -35.93 -30.13
C SER A 54 -3.09 -34.59 -29.51
N PHE A 55 -4.05 -33.81 -28.98
CA PHE A 55 -3.91 -32.42 -28.54
C PHE A 55 -3.30 -31.47 -29.58
N LYS A 56 -3.24 -31.88 -30.84
CA LYS A 56 -2.82 -31.07 -31.97
C LYS A 56 -4.05 -30.46 -32.64
N SER A 57 -3.94 -29.19 -33.00
CA SER A 57 -4.93 -28.55 -33.86
C SER A 57 -4.88 -29.17 -35.25
N ASP A 58 -6.05 -29.42 -35.83
CA ASP A 58 -6.19 -29.82 -37.23
C ASP A 58 -6.01 -28.63 -38.19
N ALA A 59 -6.18 -28.87 -39.49
CA ALA A 59 -6.07 -27.83 -40.52
C ALA A 59 -7.11 -26.70 -40.37
N ASN A 60 -8.21 -26.94 -39.66
CA ASN A 60 -9.26 -25.98 -39.37
C ASN A 60 -9.05 -25.28 -38.02
N GLY A 61 -7.98 -25.60 -37.29
CA GLY A 61 -7.68 -25.03 -35.99
C GLY A 61 -8.41 -25.68 -34.81
N PHE A 62 -9.03 -26.85 -34.99
CA PHE A 62 -9.74 -27.56 -33.92
C PHE A 62 -8.87 -28.62 -33.25
N ILE A 63 -8.92 -28.72 -31.93
CA ILE A 63 -8.46 -29.92 -31.22
C ILE A 63 -9.51 -31.01 -31.42
N ARG A 64 -9.08 -32.12 -32.02
CA ARG A 64 -9.95 -33.27 -32.23
C ARG A 64 -9.86 -34.24 -31.05
N ILE A 65 -11.03 -34.75 -30.65
CA ILE A 65 -11.20 -35.75 -29.60
C ILE A 65 -12.08 -36.87 -30.19
N ILE A 66 -11.56 -38.09 -30.19
CA ILE A 66 -12.29 -39.28 -30.62
C ILE A 66 -12.79 -40.01 -29.37
N VAL A 67 -14.08 -40.28 -29.31
CA VAL A 67 -14.73 -41.05 -28.25
C VAL A 67 -15.26 -42.34 -28.86
N PHE A 68 -14.77 -43.47 -28.39
CA PHE A 68 -15.33 -44.78 -28.71
C PHE A 68 -16.35 -45.17 -27.66
N ASP A 69 -17.60 -45.32 -28.08
CA ASP A 69 -18.71 -45.79 -27.26
C ASP A 69 -18.67 -47.32 -27.12
N ARG A 70 -18.61 -47.79 -25.86
CA ARG A 70 -18.55 -49.22 -25.47
C ARG A 70 -19.80 -49.66 -24.71
N GLY A 71 -20.87 -48.87 -24.73
CA GLY A 71 -22.13 -49.22 -24.07
C GLY A 71 -22.78 -48.07 -23.29
N MET A 72 -22.42 -46.82 -23.58
CA MET A 72 -23.01 -45.66 -22.95
C MET A 72 -24.49 -45.50 -23.31
N THR A 73 -25.30 -45.13 -22.32
CA THR A 73 -26.59 -44.50 -22.59
C THR A 73 -26.40 -43.14 -23.26
N ALA A 74 -27.39 -42.66 -24.02
CA ALA A 74 -27.37 -41.31 -24.62
C ALA A 74 -27.09 -40.20 -23.58
N ARG A 75 -27.56 -40.37 -22.35
CA ARG A 75 -27.29 -39.44 -21.24
C ARG A 75 -25.85 -39.51 -20.74
N GLN A 76 -25.23 -40.70 -20.70
CA GLN A 76 -23.81 -40.84 -20.39
C GLN A 76 -22.94 -40.20 -21.47
N ALA A 77 -23.23 -40.48 -22.75
CA ALA A 77 -22.54 -39.89 -23.88
C ALA A 77 -22.60 -38.36 -23.86
N GLY A 78 -23.80 -37.78 -23.69
CA GLY A 78 -23.97 -36.32 -23.60
C GLY A 78 -23.18 -35.70 -22.44
N ARG A 79 -23.16 -36.34 -21.26
CA ARG A 79 -22.34 -35.85 -20.13
C ARG A 79 -20.85 -35.96 -20.40
N LEU A 80 -20.37 -37.05 -21.00
CA LEU A 80 -18.96 -37.22 -21.31
C LEU A 80 -18.49 -36.16 -22.31
N VAL A 81 -19.24 -35.97 -23.41
CA VAL A 81 -18.96 -34.94 -24.42
C VAL A 81 -18.95 -33.55 -23.79
N GLN A 82 -19.96 -33.21 -22.99
CA GLN A 82 -19.99 -31.91 -22.29
C GLN A 82 -18.77 -31.72 -21.39
N ARG A 83 -18.35 -32.76 -20.64
CA ARG A 83 -17.18 -32.68 -19.76
C ARG A 83 -15.89 -32.48 -20.54
N LEU A 84 -15.73 -33.15 -21.68
CA LEU A 84 -14.58 -32.98 -22.58
C LEU A 84 -14.53 -31.56 -23.15
N LEU A 85 -15.68 -31.04 -23.60
CA LEU A 85 -15.80 -29.66 -24.08
C LEU A 85 -15.54 -28.63 -22.98
N ASP A 86 -16.08 -28.84 -21.77
CA ASP A 86 -15.82 -27.99 -20.61
C ASP A 86 -14.32 -27.99 -20.28
N MET A 87 -13.67 -29.16 -20.23
CA MET A 87 -12.24 -29.25 -19.91
C MET A 87 -11.37 -28.45 -20.89
N GLU A 88 -11.55 -28.64 -22.19
CA GLU A 88 -10.78 -27.91 -23.18
C GLU A 88 -11.14 -26.42 -23.23
N GLY A 89 -12.43 -26.11 -23.27
CA GLY A 89 -12.93 -24.73 -23.36
C GLY A 89 -12.47 -23.89 -22.17
N TYR A 90 -12.67 -24.40 -20.94
CA TYR A 90 -12.25 -23.68 -19.74
C TYR A 90 -10.73 -23.68 -19.55
N ARG A 91 -10.00 -24.70 -19.99
CA ARG A 91 -8.53 -24.66 -20.01
C ARG A 91 -8.02 -23.52 -20.89
N MET A 92 -8.56 -23.38 -22.09
CA MET A 92 -8.17 -22.31 -23.01
C MET A 92 -8.50 -20.94 -22.42
N LEU A 93 -9.69 -20.77 -21.85
CA LEU A 93 -10.08 -19.54 -21.16
C LEU A 93 -9.17 -19.21 -19.97
N ALA A 94 -8.75 -20.22 -19.20
CA ALA A 94 -7.82 -20.03 -18.08
C ALA A 94 -6.44 -19.58 -18.57
N ILE A 95 -5.90 -20.23 -19.60
CA ILE A 95 -4.55 -19.93 -20.14
C ILE A 95 -4.48 -18.52 -20.78
N ARG A 96 -5.61 -17.93 -21.19
CA ARG A 96 -5.65 -16.55 -21.71
C ARG A 96 -5.16 -15.49 -20.72
N ALA A 97 -5.08 -15.79 -19.42
CA ALA A 97 -4.51 -14.87 -18.44
C ALA A 97 -2.97 -14.87 -18.41
N LEU A 98 -2.30 -15.82 -19.09
CA LEU A 98 -0.84 -15.94 -19.06
C LEU A 98 -0.09 -14.71 -19.62
N PRO A 99 -0.52 -14.07 -20.72
CA PRO A 99 0.10 -12.82 -21.18
C PRO A 99 0.00 -11.70 -20.14
N ALA A 100 -1.15 -11.54 -19.48
CA ALA A 100 -1.34 -10.58 -18.40
C ALA A 100 -0.40 -10.88 -17.21
N ALA A 101 -0.26 -12.15 -16.83
CA ALA A 101 0.68 -12.55 -15.77
C ALA A 101 2.13 -12.16 -16.11
N ARG A 102 2.54 -12.33 -17.37
CA ARG A 102 3.89 -11.93 -17.84
C ARG A 102 4.07 -10.41 -17.83
N GLN A 103 3.05 -9.64 -18.21
CA GLN A 103 3.08 -8.18 -18.14
C GLN A 103 3.24 -7.70 -16.69
N VAL A 104 2.44 -8.24 -15.76
CA VAL A 104 2.56 -7.95 -14.33
C VAL A 104 3.95 -8.27 -13.79
N MET A 105 4.48 -9.45 -14.11
CA MET A 105 5.83 -9.84 -13.69
C MET A 105 6.91 -8.87 -14.22
N SER A 106 6.82 -8.46 -15.49
CA SER A 106 7.75 -7.51 -16.10
C SER A 106 7.65 -6.13 -15.48
N ALA A 107 6.44 -5.64 -15.22
CA ALA A 107 6.21 -4.36 -14.57
C ALA A 107 6.73 -4.37 -13.12
N ALA A 108 6.48 -5.45 -12.36
CA ALA A 108 6.98 -5.61 -11.00
C ALA A 108 8.52 -5.57 -10.94
N LEU A 109 9.22 -6.21 -11.89
CA LEU A 109 10.69 -6.16 -11.99
C LEU A 109 11.24 -4.73 -12.18
N THR A 110 10.42 -3.81 -12.69
CA THR A 110 10.79 -2.40 -12.89
C THR A 110 10.41 -1.53 -11.69
N LEU A 111 9.25 -1.79 -11.07
CA LEU A 111 8.72 -0.98 -9.96
C LEU A 111 9.40 -1.30 -8.62
N GLU A 112 9.74 -2.57 -8.35
CA GLU A 112 10.39 -2.98 -7.10
C GLU A 112 11.75 -2.28 -6.85
N PRO A 113 12.67 -2.17 -7.84
CA PRO A 113 13.90 -1.41 -7.68
C PRO A 113 13.66 0.08 -7.48
N GLN A 114 12.63 0.66 -8.13
CA GLN A 114 12.29 2.08 -7.96
C GLN A 114 11.84 2.38 -6.53
N LEU A 115 10.95 1.56 -5.97
CA LEU A 115 10.57 1.67 -4.56
C LEU A 115 11.80 1.56 -3.63
N SER A 116 12.65 0.57 -3.89
CA SER A 116 13.87 0.36 -3.11
C SER A 116 14.84 1.55 -3.20
N ALA A 117 14.92 2.20 -4.36
CA ALA A 117 15.73 3.40 -4.56
C ALA A 117 15.18 4.62 -3.80
N VAL A 118 13.85 4.82 -3.81
CA VAL A 118 13.21 5.89 -3.04
C VAL A 118 13.48 5.74 -1.54
N MET A 119 13.27 4.54 -1.00
CA MET A 119 13.53 4.26 0.43
C MET A 119 14.99 4.45 0.82
N ARG A 120 15.93 4.09 -0.07
CA ARG A 120 17.38 4.28 0.18
C ARG A 120 17.76 5.76 0.19
N ARG A 121 17.25 6.53 -0.76
CA ARG A 121 17.46 7.99 -0.83
C ARG A 121 16.90 8.68 0.40
N LEU A 122 15.71 8.28 0.84
CA LEU A 122 15.07 8.81 2.05
C LEU A 122 15.95 8.64 3.29
N LYS A 123 16.57 7.46 3.48
CA LYS A 123 17.46 7.19 4.61
C LYS A 123 18.67 8.15 4.65
N THR A 124 19.15 8.59 3.50
CA THR A 124 20.30 9.51 3.38
C THR A 124 19.90 10.98 3.28
N ALA A 125 18.62 11.28 3.06
CA ALA A 125 18.12 12.62 2.82
C ALA A 125 17.99 13.41 4.12
N GLY A 126 18.84 14.44 4.28
CA GLY A 126 18.76 15.37 5.42
C GLY A 126 17.72 16.48 5.23
N THR A 127 17.39 16.86 4.00
CA THR A 127 16.59 18.06 3.69
C THR A 127 15.09 17.78 3.57
N LEU A 128 14.26 18.81 3.76
CA LEU A 128 12.80 18.73 3.60
C LEU A 128 12.41 18.47 2.13
N THR A 129 13.03 19.18 1.19
CA THR A 129 12.79 19.05 -0.25
C THR A 129 13.04 17.64 -0.79
N ALA A 130 14.07 16.96 -0.28
CA ALA A 130 14.35 15.57 -0.68
C ALA A 130 13.28 14.58 -0.18
N ARG A 131 12.58 14.91 0.93
CA ARG A 131 11.46 14.12 1.45
C ARG A 131 10.18 14.37 0.66
N GLU A 132 9.89 15.62 0.29
CA GLU A 132 8.78 15.97 -0.60
C GLU A 132 8.89 15.23 -1.94
N GLN A 133 10.07 15.28 -2.56
CA GLN A 133 10.35 14.52 -3.79
C GLN A 133 10.19 13.00 -3.62
N ALA A 134 10.52 12.46 -2.45
CA ALA A 134 10.31 11.05 -2.15
C ALA A 134 8.82 10.72 -2.03
N LEU A 135 8.03 11.61 -1.42
CA LEU A 135 6.58 11.46 -1.30
C LEU A 135 5.88 11.49 -2.66
N ASP A 136 6.25 12.43 -3.54
CA ASP A 136 5.75 12.48 -4.92
C ASP A 136 6.05 11.17 -5.65
N ARG A 137 7.28 10.67 -5.53
CA ARG A 137 7.69 9.44 -6.21
C ARG A 137 7.01 8.20 -5.65
N ILE A 138 6.78 8.12 -4.35
CA ILE A 138 6.00 7.03 -3.75
C ILE A 138 4.55 7.08 -4.17
N THR A 139 3.96 8.28 -4.27
CA THR A 139 2.59 8.47 -4.74
C THR A 139 2.44 7.99 -6.18
N GLU A 140 3.37 8.38 -7.07
CA GLU A 140 3.43 7.87 -8.46
C GLU A 140 3.56 6.35 -8.51
N LEU A 141 4.45 5.76 -7.70
CA LEU A 141 4.60 4.31 -7.62
C LEU A 141 3.32 3.63 -7.12
N SER A 142 2.63 4.23 -6.15
CA SER A 142 1.36 3.71 -5.61
C SER A 142 0.29 3.68 -6.68
N THR A 143 0.12 4.77 -7.44
CA THR A 143 -0.83 4.83 -8.55
C THR A 143 -0.52 3.75 -9.59
N ARG A 144 0.74 3.62 -10.00
CA ARG A 144 1.12 2.63 -11.02
C ARG A 144 0.93 1.18 -10.58
N VAL A 145 1.18 0.88 -9.31
CA VAL A 145 0.94 -0.46 -8.75
C VAL A 145 -0.55 -0.74 -8.64
N GLU A 146 -1.35 0.25 -8.23
CA GLU A 146 -2.81 0.12 -8.15
C GLU A 146 -3.42 -0.09 -9.55
N GLU A 147 -3.00 0.69 -10.54
CA GLU A 147 -3.41 0.52 -11.94
C GLU A 147 -3.08 -0.89 -12.45
N LEU A 148 -1.83 -1.34 -12.25
CA LEU A 148 -1.38 -2.67 -12.67
C LEU A 148 -2.19 -3.81 -12.01
N SER A 149 -2.54 -3.63 -10.73
CA SER A 149 -3.36 -4.59 -9.99
C SER A 149 -4.79 -4.61 -10.52
N ALA A 150 -5.43 -3.44 -10.62
CA ALA A 150 -6.80 -3.28 -11.04
C ALA A 150 -7.04 -3.74 -12.48
N GLU A 151 -6.11 -3.45 -13.40
CA GLU A 151 -6.21 -3.83 -14.81
C GLU A 151 -6.29 -5.35 -15.00
N HIS A 152 -5.60 -6.13 -14.16
CA HIS A 152 -5.46 -7.57 -14.35
C HIS A 152 -6.19 -8.45 -13.32
N ALA A 153 -6.77 -7.85 -12.27
CA ALA A 153 -7.49 -8.57 -11.22
C ALA A 153 -8.60 -9.50 -11.76
N SER A 154 -9.42 -9.01 -12.69
CA SER A 154 -10.51 -9.82 -13.27
C SER A 154 -9.98 -10.99 -14.09
N ALA A 155 -8.84 -10.84 -14.77
CA ALA A 155 -8.25 -11.89 -15.59
C ALA A 155 -7.74 -13.05 -14.72
N PHE A 156 -7.04 -12.75 -13.62
CA PHE A 156 -6.53 -13.78 -12.71
C PHE A 156 -7.66 -14.47 -11.93
N SER A 157 -8.65 -13.72 -11.47
CA SER A 157 -9.84 -14.28 -10.81
C SER A 157 -10.61 -15.22 -11.75
N GLY A 158 -10.82 -14.79 -13.00
CA GLY A 158 -11.44 -15.60 -14.04
C GLY A 158 -10.64 -16.87 -14.34
N ALA A 159 -9.33 -16.76 -14.52
CA ALA A 159 -8.46 -17.90 -14.78
C ALA A 159 -8.52 -18.95 -13.67
N ARG A 160 -8.50 -18.55 -12.39
CA ARG A 160 -8.68 -19.47 -11.25
C ARG A 160 -10.05 -20.13 -11.27
N ALA A 161 -11.10 -19.38 -11.55
CA ALA A 161 -12.45 -19.94 -11.61
C ALA A 161 -12.55 -21.02 -12.71
N TYR A 162 -12.02 -20.73 -13.90
CA TYR A 162 -11.99 -21.67 -15.01
C TYR A 162 -11.10 -22.89 -14.73
N ALA A 163 -9.91 -22.70 -14.15
CA ALA A 163 -9.04 -23.81 -13.76
C ALA A 163 -9.73 -24.78 -12.79
N ARG A 164 -10.47 -24.27 -11.81
CA ARG A 164 -11.26 -25.12 -10.89
C ARG A 164 -12.36 -25.92 -11.60
N VAL A 165 -12.93 -25.38 -12.68
CA VAL A 165 -13.89 -26.16 -13.49
C VAL A 165 -13.18 -27.31 -14.17
N VAL A 166 -12.02 -27.06 -14.79
CA VAL A 166 -11.21 -28.10 -15.42
C VAL A 166 -10.84 -29.18 -14.43
N GLU A 167 -10.28 -28.82 -13.27
CA GLU A 167 -9.90 -29.76 -12.19
C GLU A 167 -11.08 -30.66 -11.80
N ARG A 168 -12.25 -30.07 -11.51
CA ARG A 168 -13.45 -30.84 -11.18
C ARG A 168 -13.86 -31.80 -12.30
N ARG A 169 -13.78 -31.36 -13.56
CA ARG A 169 -14.16 -32.19 -14.71
C ARG A 169 -13.18 -33.35 -14.92
N THR A 170 -11.88 -33.15 -14.66
CA THR A 170 -10.88 -34.23 -14.72
C THR A 170 -11.17 -35.35 -13.71
N GLU A 171 -11.70 -35.01 -12.54
CA GLU A 171 -12.13 -36.00 -11.54
C GLU A 171 -13.42 -36.72 -11.97
N GLU A 172 -14.39 -35.95 -12.49
CA GLU A 172 -15.72 -36.45 -12.86
C GLU A 172 -15.73 -37.42 -14.06
N VAL A 173 -14.77 -37.33 -14.97
CA VAL A 173 -14.66 -38.24 -16.12
C VAL A 173 -14.21 -39.64 -15.71
N ARG A 174 -13.63 -39.80 -14.50
CA ARG A 174 -13.14 -41.08 -13.97
C ARG A 174 -12.25 -41.80 -14.98
N GLU A 175 -11.19 -41.12 -15.40
CA GLU A 175 -10.25 -41.67 -16.38
C GLU A 175 -9.37 -42.75 -15.76
N GLU A 176 -9.36 -43.93 -16.39
CA GLU A 176 -8.54 -45.07 -16.06
C GLU A 176 -7.39 -45.23 -17.06
N ILE A 177 -6.26 -45.75 -16.57
CA ILE A 177 -5.06 -45.89 -17.39
C ILE A 177 -5.23 -47.09 -18.33
N VAL A 178 -5.16 -46.83 -19.63
CA VAL A 178 -4.96 -47.88 -20.63
C VAL A 178 -3.47 -48.15 -20.74
N ALA A 179 -3.06 -49.41 -20.53
CA ALA A 179 -1.65 -49.81 -20.49
C ALA A 179 -0.86 -49.27 -21.69
N GLY A 180 0.33 -48.71 -21.42
CA GLY A 180 1.23 -48.15 -22.42
C GLY A 180 0.90 -46.74 -22.91
N HIS A 181 -0.19 -46.12 -22.45
CA HIS A 181 -0.64 -44.81 -22.92
C HIS A 181 -0.72 -43.77 -21.80
N GLN A 182 -0.52 -42.49 -22.15
CA GLN A 182 -0.66 -41.39 -21.20
C GLN A 182 -2.10 -40.92 -21.14
N ARG A 183 -2.58 -40.66 -19.92
CA ARG A 183 -3.89 -40.10 -19.64
C ARG A 183 -4.11 -38.74 -20.31
N TYR A 184 -5.29 -38.54 -20.87
CA TYR A 184 -5.81 -37.28 -21.37
C TYR A 184 -5.76 -36.20 -20.28
N THR A 185 -6.29 -36.48 -19.09
CA THR A 185 -6.33 -35.53 -17.98
C THR A 185 -4.93 -35.11 -17.52
N ASN A 186 -3.97 -36.04 -17.47
CA ASN A 186 -2.59 -35.71 -17.12
C ASN A 186 -1.94 -34.76 -18.13
N PHE A 187 -2.14 -35.03 -19.43
CA PHE A 187 -1.59 -34.17 -20.47
C PHE A 187 -2.19 -32.76 -20.39
N LEU A 188 -3.51 -32.69 -20.22
CA LEU A 188 -4.25 -31.45 -20.08
C LEU A 188 -3.77 -30.62 -18.88
N MET A 189 -3.58 -31.26 -17.72
CA MET A 189 -3.10 -30.60 -16.51
C MET A 189 -1.64 -30.16 -16.59
N ARG A 190 -0.77 -30.87 -17.33
CA ARG A 190 0.62 -30.44 -17.56
C ARG A 190 0.70 -29.12 -18.34
N ALA A 191 -0.31 -28.80 -19.15
CA ALA A 191 -0.41 -27.50 -19.82
C ALA A 191 -1.03 -26.43 -18.92
N LEU A 192 -2.05 -26.78 -18.13
CA LEU A 192 -2.80 -25.83 -17.30
C LEU A 192 -2.05 -25.42 -16.02
N ALA A 193 -1.52 -26.38 -15.26
CA ALA A 193 -0.98 -26.13 -13.94
C ALA A 193 0.19 -25.12 -13.92
N PRO A 194 1.18 -25.19 -14.85
CA PRO A 194 2.25 -24.18 -14.90
C PRO A 194 1.74 -22.78 -15.25
N ALA A 195 0.71 -22.68 -16.12
CA ALA A 195 0.11 -21.40 -16.48
C ALA A 195 -0.59 -20.77 -15.28
N MET A 196 -1.34 -21.57 -14.50
CA MET A 196 -1.99 -21.10 -13.28
C MET A 196 -0.99 -20.70 -12.20
N ALA A 197 0.06 -21.50 -11.98
CA ALA A 197 1.12 -21.16 -11.05
C ALA A 197 1.80 -19.81 -11.39
N THR A 198 1.94 -19.51 -12.69
CA THR A 198 2.46 -18.21 -13.15
C THR A 198 1.49 -17.06 -12.84
N CYS A 199 0.20 -17.26 -13.07
CA CYS A 199 -0.83 -16.26 -12.74
C CYS A 199 -0.88 -15.99 -11.24
N ASP A 200 -0.89 -17.03 -10.41
CA ASP A 200 -0.91 -16.90 -8.95
C ASP A 200 0.37 -16.25 -8.40
N ALA A 201 1.52 -16.52 -9.01
CA ALA A 201 2.76 -15.85 -8.65
C ALA A 201 2.74 -14.36 -9.02
N ALA A 202 2.17 -14.01 -10.18
CA ALA A 202 2.08 -12.62 -10.64
C ALA A 202 1.15 -11.80 -9.74
N GLU A 203 -0.02 -12.34 -9.42
CA GLU A 203 -0.98 -11.69 -8.51
C GLU A 203 -0.40 -11.50 -7.11
N ARG A 204 0.23 -12.53 -6.53
CA ARG A 204 0.91 -12.40 -5.24
C ARG A 204 1.97 -11.31 -5.27
N ARG A 205 2.79 -11.27 -6.33
CA ARG A 205 3.87 -10.29 -6.45
C ARG A 205 3.37 -8.85 -6.52
N VAL A 206 2.30 -8.58 -7.28
CA VAL A 206 1.73 -7.22 -7.34
C VAL A 206 1.08 -6.83 -6.02
N ASN A 207 0.42 -7.75 -5.32
CA ASN A 207 -0.15 -7.50 -4.00
C ASN A 207 0.93 -7.20 -2.96
N GLU A 208 1.99 -8.02 -2.89
CA GLU A 208 3.14 -7.77 -2.01
C GLU A 208 3.82 -6.43 -2.30
N LEU A 209 3.93 -6.05 -3.59
CA LEU A 209 4.47 -4.76 -3.98
C LEU A 209 3.55 -3.62 -3.53
N SER A 210 2.23 -3.74 -3.71
CA SER A 210 1.25 -2.74 -3.26
C SER A 210 1.36 -2.51 -1.76
N GLU A 211 1.39 -3.57 -0.96
CA GLU A 211 1.57 -3.46 0.48
C GLU A 211 2.90 -2.80 0.86
N ARG A 212 3.99 -3.14 0.16
CA ARG A 212 5.30 -2.51 0.40
C ARG A 212 5.26 -1.02 0.10
N VAL A 213 4.62 -0.61 -1.00
CA VAL A 213 4.44 0.81 -1.34
C VAL A 213 3.61 1.52 -0.27
N ALA A 214 2.48 0.94 0.14
CA ALA A 214 1.62 1.50 1.18
C ALA A 214 2.36 1.68 2.51
N ARG A 215 3.10 0.66 2.97
CA ARG A 215 3.92 0.75 4.20
C ARG A 215 4.99 1.85 4.07
N SER A 216 5.64 1.94 2.92
CA SER A 216 6.64 2.98 2.65
C SER A 216 6.03 4.39 2.64
N ALA A 217 4.83 4.56 2.08
CA ALA A 217 4.09 5.83 2.10
C ALA A 217 3.73 6.25 3.53
N SER A 218 3.19 5.32 4.33
CA SER A 218 2.86 5.57 5.73
C SER A 218 4.09 5.97 6.56
N LEU A 219 5.24 5.32 6.33
CA LEU A 219 6.49 5.67 7.01
C LEU A 219 6.99 7.06 6.60
N LEU A 220 6.91 7.41 5.31
CA LEU A 220 7.25 8.75 4.82
C LEU A 220 6.41 9.84 5.48
N ASN A 221 5.09 9.66 5.49
CA ASN A 221 4.17 10.61 6.11
C ASN A 221 4.50 10.80 7.60
N ALA A 222 4.69 9.72 8.35
CA ALA A 222 5.07 9.81 9.77
C ALA A 222 6.40 10.55 10.00
N MET A 223 7.38 10.38 9.10
CA MET A 223 8.65 11.11 9.20
C MET A 223 8.49 12.62 8.90
N VAL A 224 7.63 12.98 7.94
CA VAL A 224 7.32 14.38 7.62
C VAL A 224 6.60 15.05 8.81
N ASP A 225 5.59 14.38 9.37
CA ASP A 225 4.82 14.86 10.53
C ASP A 225 5.73 15.09 11.75
N PHE A 226 6.68 14.17 11.98
CA PHE A 226 7.64 14.30 13.07
C PHE A 226 8.58 15.50 12.91
N GLU A 227 9.11 15.73 11.70
CA GLU A 227 9.99 16.87 11.44
C GLU A 227 9.25 18.21 11.56
N GLN A 228 8.01 18.28 11.04
CA GLN A 228 7.17 19.46 11.19
C GLN A 228 6.87 19.76 12.66
N SER A 229 6.59 18.72 13.45
CA SER A 229 6.41 18.83 14.91
C SER A 229 7.66 19.37 15.61
N ARG A 230 8.85 18.90 15.20
CA ARG A 230 10.14 19.38 15.73
C ARG A 230 10.39 20.85 15.41
N GLN A 231 10.09 21.29 14.18
CA GLN A 231 10.21 22.70 13.78
C GLN A 231 9.28 23.60 14.60
N ASN A 232 8.02 23.19 14.77
CA ASN A 232 7.05 23.93 15.57
C ASN A 232 7.53 24.11 17.03
N GLN A 233 8.07 23.05 17.64
CA GLN A 233 8.65 23.14 18.99
C GLN A 233 9.86 24.09 19.06
N ALA A 234 10.75 24.06 18.07
CA ALA A 234 11.90 24.95 18.02
C ALA A 234 11.49 26.43 17.92
N VAL A 235 10.46 26.73 17.10
CA VAL A 235 9.88 28.08 17.00
C VAL A 235 9.31 28.52 18.34
N LEU A 236 8.48 27.69 18.98
CA LEU A 236 7.89 27.99 20.29
C LEU A 236 8.96 28.22 21.36
N ALA A 237 10.02 27.41 21.38
CA ALA A 237 11.15 27.60 22.29
C ALA A 237 11.88 28.92 22.06
N SER A 238 12.05 29.34 20.79
CA SER A 238 12.68 30.63 20.46
C SER A 238 11.84 31.83 20.91
N LEU A 239 10.51 31.72 20.81
CA LEU A 239 9.55 32.73 21.28
C LEU A 239 9.60 32.83 22.81
N ALA A 240 9.56 31.70 23.52
CA ALA A 240 9.66 31.66 24.99
C ALA A 240 10.96 32.31 25.49
N ASN A 241 12.09 32.00 24.84
CA ASN A 241 13.38 32.61 25.18
C ASN A 241 13.38 34.13 24.97
N SER A 242 12.77 34.59 23.88
CA SER A 242 12.71 36.03 23.56
C SER A 242 11.79 36.78 24.53
N ALA A 243 10.63 36.20 24.85
CA ALA A 243 9.71 36.73 25.86
C ALA A 243 10.40 36.81 27.25
N GLN A 244 11.17 35.79 27.63
CA GLN A 244 11.87 35.81 28.92
C GLN A 244 12.98 36.87 28.98
N ARG A 245 13.66 37.15 27.86
CA ARG A 245 14.62 38.27 27.78
C ARG A 245 13.92 39.62 27.90
N GLN A 246 12.76 39.79 27.26
CA GLN A 246 11.94 41.00 27.39
C GLN A 246 11.50 41.23 28.83
N LEU A 247 11.05 40.18 29.52
CA LEU A 247 10.68 40.27 30.95
C LEU A 247 11.85 40.71 31.82
N ARG A 248 13.07 40.21 31.60
CA ARG A 248 14.25 40.62 32.38
C ARG A 248 14.65 42.08 32.12
N LEU A 249 14.60 42.54 30.87
CA LEU A 249 14.86 43.95 30.53
C LEU A 249 13.84 44.87 31.18
N GLN A 250 12.55 44.50 31.14
CA GLN A 250 11.49 45.24 31.82
C GLN A 250 11.73 45.30 33.34
N GLN A 251 12.10 44.18 33.98
CA GLN A 251 12.43 44.17 35.40
C GLN A 251 13.65 45.07 35.74
N ALA A 252 14.65 45.14 34.86
CA ALA A 252 15.80 46.03 35.05
C ALA A 252 15.40 47.51 34.95
N VAL A 253 14.57 47.87 33.97
CA VAL A 253 14.03 49.25 33.80
C VAL A 253 13.15 49.64 34.98
N GLU A 254 12.33 48.72 35.48
CA GLU A 254 11.53 48.95 36.69
C GLU A 254 12.41 49.20 37.92
N GLY A 255 13.54 48.49 38.08
CA GLY A 255 14.51 48.75 39.15
C GLY A 255 15.10 50.16 39.08
N PHE A 256 15.39 50.66 37.87
CA PHE A 256 15.88 52.01 37.65
C PHE A 256 14.83 53.10 37.98
N SER A 257 13.55 52.83 37.69
CA SER A 257 12.45 53.77 37.97
C SER A 257 12.32 54.11 39.46
N ILE A 258 12.65 53.17 40.36
CA ILE A 258 12.62 53.39 41.81
C ILE A 258 13.60 54.49 42.20
N PHE A 259 14.81 54.49 41.63
CA PHE A 259 15.80 55.53 41.89
C PHE A 259 15.36 56.88 41.34
N ALA A 260 14.88 56.92 40.09
CA ALA A 260 14.41 58.14 39.46
C ALA A 260 13.25 58.77 40.26
N ILE A 261 12.21 58.00 40.57
CA ILE A 261 11.03 58.47 41.33
C ILE A 261 11.44 58.93 42.74
N SER A 262 12.31 58.18 43.42
CA SER A 262 12.77 58.55 44.76
C SER A 262 13.56 59.87 44.74
N TYR A 263 14.45 60.08 43.77
CA TYR A 263 15.19 61.32 43.61
C TYR A 263 14.26 62.52 43.36
N TYR A 264 13.31 62.38 42.44
CA TYR A 264 12.33 63.44 42.16
C TYR A 264 11.43 63.73 43.37
N ALA A 265 10.96 62.70 44.09
CA ALA A 265 10.10 62.87 45.25
C ALA A 265 10.81 63.59 46.41
N VAL A 266 12.07 63.25 46.68
CA VAL A 266 12.89 63.97 47.67
C VAL A 266 13.12 65.41 47.24
N GLY A 267 13.36 65.67 45.95
CA GLY A 267 13.48 67.02 45.40
C GLY A 267 12.22 67.87 45.64
N VAL A 268 11.03 67.30 45.39
CA VAL A 268 9.75 67.98 45.67
C VAL A 268 9.57 68.26 47.16
N LEU A 269 9.87 67.29 48.03
CA LEU A 269 9.77 67.47 49.49
C LEU A 269 10.73 68.54 50.00
N LYS A 270 11.93 68.63 49.44
CA LYS A 270 12.88 69.70 49.77
C LYS A 270 12.29 71.08 49.50
N TYR A 271 11.68 71.30 48.34
CA TYR A 271 11.01 72.58 48.04
C TYR A 271 9.86 72.89 49.02
N ILE A 272 9.15 71.86 49.48
CA ILE A 272 8.08 72.02 50.49
C ILE A 272 8.68 72.40 51.85
N PHE A 273 9.75 71.74 52.28
CA PHE A 273 10.43 72.04 53.55
C PHE A 273 11.06 73.44 53.53
N ASP A 274 11.75 73.80 52.45
CA ASP A 274 12.33 75.14 52.27
C ASP A 274 11.25 76.24 52.27
N ALA A 275 10.02 75.95 51.78
CA ALA A 275 8.89 76.87 51.86
C ALA A 275 8.27 76.96 53.28
N LEU A 276 8.37 75.91 54.08
CA LEU A 276 7.90 75.86 55.47
C LEU A 276 8.82 76.59 56.45
N ASP A 277 10.10 76.77 56.12
CA ASP A 277 11.06 77.57 56.90
C ASP A 277 10.65 79.04 57.07
N HIS A 278 9.60 79.48 56.37
CA HIS A 278 8.97 80.80 56.55
C HIS A 278 7.86 80.84 57.64
N LEU A 279 7.66 79.76 58.41
CA LEU A 279 6.69 79.62 59.51
C LEU A 279 7.39 79.18 60.84
N PRO A 280 6.78 79.31 62.03
CA PRO A 280 7.41 79.66 63.32
C PRO A 280 8.55 78.75 63.82
N PRO A 281 9.40 79.21 64.77
CA PRO A 281 10.77 78.72 64.94
C PRO A 281 10.83 77.33 65.57
N GLY A 282 11.52 76.40 64.89
CA GLY A 282 11.88 75.10 65.47
C GLY A 282 12.26 73.98 64.50
N PHE A 283 12.14 74.18 63.18
CA PHE A 283 12.41 73.11 62.21
C PHE A 283 13.70 73.39 61.43
N ASP A 284 14.67 72.48 61.55
CA ASP A 284 15.89 72.49 60.75
C ASP A 284 15.59 71.76 59.42
N SER A 285 15.28 72.51 58.35
CA SER A 285 14.94 71.94 57.02
C SER A 285 15.99 70.95 56.51
N ASN A 286 17.26 71.19 56.82
CA ASN A 286 18.36 70.30 56.43
C ASN A 286 18.29 68.92 57.11
N PHE A 287 17.88 68.85 58.38
CA PHE A 287 17.73 67.58 59.10
C PHE A 287 16.50 66.82 58.60
N LEU A 288 15.38 67.51 58.40
CA LEU A 288 14.15 66.95 57.85
C LEU A 288 14.35 66.38 56.44
N THR A 289 15.07 67.10 55.58
CA THR A 289 15.42 66.63 54.24
C THR A 289 16.28 65.36 54.30
N GLY A 290 17.27 65.31 55.20
CA GLY A 290 18.11 64.13 55.40
C GLY A 290 17.36 62.89 55.88
N VAL A 291 16.39 63.05 56.79
CA VAL A 291 15.54 61.94 57.28
C VAL A 291 14.52 61.52 56.22
N SER A 292 14.03 62.45 55.40
CA SER A 292 13.03 62.16 54.36
C SER A 292 13.53 61.23 53.26
N ALA A 293 14.82 61.30 52.89
CA ALA A 293 15.39 60.52 51.79
C ALA A 293 15.23 58.99 51.96
N PRO A 294 15.66 58.36 53.09
CA PRO A 294 15.46 56.93 53.29
C PRO A 294 13.98 56.54 53.48
N VAL A 295 13.16 57.42 54.06
CA VAL A 295 11.72 57.19 54.25
C VAL A 295 10.99 57.15 52.90
N VAL A 296 11.25 58.12 52.03
CA VAL A 296 10.68 58.21 50.68
C VAL A 296 11.13 57.03 49.83
N PHE A 297 12.42 56.68 49.86
CA PHE A 297 12.94 55.52 49.14
C PHE A 297 12.25 54.23 49.60
N GLY A 298 12.10 54.03 50.92
CA GLY A 298 11.39 52.90 51.50
C GLY A 298 9.92 52.85 51.07
N LEU A 299 9.22 53.99 51.09
CA LEU A 299 7.81 54.11 50.66
C LEU A 299 7.63 53.81 49.17
N VAL A 300 8.48 54.36 48.30
CA VAL A 300 8.44 54.12 46.86
C VAL A 300 8.74 52.65 46.56
N TYR A 301 9.75 52.08 47.20
CA TYR A 301 10.08 50.66 47.07
C TYR A 301 8.91 49.76 47.51
N LEU A 302 8.29 50.04 48.66
CA LEU A 302 7.14 49.28 49.14
C LEU A 302 5.94 49.41 48.20
N SER A 303 5.66 50.63 47.73
CA SER A 303 4.53 50.93 46.84
C SER A 303 4.65 50.18 45.52
N VAL A 304 5.83 50.22 44.89
CA VAL A 304 6.12 49.47 43.66
C VAL A 304 6.03 47.96 43.91
N ARG A 305 6.55 47.47 45.04
CA ARG A 305 6.50 46.04 45.41
C ARG A 305 5.06 45.55 45.66
N ILE A 306 4.22 46.36 46.30
CA ILE A 306 2.81 46.03 46.56
C ILE A 306 2.01 46.03 45.26
N MET A 307 2.23 47.03 44.40
CA MET A 307 1.56 47.13 43.09
C MET A 307 1.85 45.88 42.24
N ARG A 308 3.11 45.44 42.18
CA ARG A 308 3.48 44.19 41.51
C ARG A 308 2.74 42.98 42.06
N ARG A 309 2.67 42.84 43.39
CA ARG A 309 1.96 41.71 44.03
C ARG A 309 0.46 41.69 43.69
N ARG A 310 -0.16 42.86 43.49
CA ARG A 310 -1.57 42.96 43.08
C ARG A 310 -1.77 42.60 41.62
N ILE A 311 -0.94 43.13 40.72
CA ILE A 311 -1.02 42.84 39.28
C ILE A 311 -0.79 41.36 39.00
N HIS A 312 0.20 40.75 39.67
CA HIS A 312 0.48 39.33 39.46
C HIS A 312 -0.67 38.40 39.90
N ARG A 313 -1.43 38.80 40.94
CA ARG A 313 -2.63 38.08 41.39
C ARG A 313 -3.83 38.21 40.45
N LEU A 314 -3.93 39.30 39.70
CA LEU A 314 -5.01 39.50 38.72
C LEU A 314 -4.78 38.69 37.44
N THR A 315 -3.53 38.48 37.04
CA THR A 315 -3.17 37.69 35.86
C THR A 315 -3.16 36.18 36.10
N SER A 316 -3.13 35.72 37.37
CA SER A 316 -3.11 34.29 37.72
C SER A 316 -4.47 33.74 38.16
N GLY A 317 -5.54 34.53 38.05
CA GLY A 317 -6.91 34.16 38.43
C GLY A 317 -7.89 34.07 37.26
N SER A 318 -7.38 34.06 36.03
CA SER A 318 -8.17 33.97 34.79
C SER A 318 -7.70 32.80 33.90
N ASP A 319 -7.45 31.65 34.51
CA ASP A 319 -7.45 30.34 33.84
C ASP A 319 -8.65 29.54 34.39
#